data_AF-A0A811LRL8-F1
#
_entry.id   AF-A0A811LRL8-F1
#
_cell.length_a   1.000
_cell.length_b   1.000
_cell.length_c   1.000
_cell.angle_alpha   90.00
_cell.angle_beta   90.00
_cell.angle_gamma   90.00
#
_symmetry.space_group_name_H-M   'P 1'
#
loop_
_entity.id
_entity.type
_entity.pdbx_description
1 polymer ?
#
loop_
_entity_poly.entity_id
_entity_poly.type
_entity_poly.pdbx_seq_one_letter_code
_entity_poly.pdbx_strand_id
1 'polypeptide(L)'
;MNTNISLSLSLSSGLSLILSLSLSLSLSLSMSMSLSLSLSLCLSLSLSLSLSLSLSLNLNLNLSLYLSLSLPKPKPQPKPKPKPKPKPKDKPKPKPKPKPKPEPKPKPEVSLSLSLN
;
A
#
# COMPACT_ATOMS: atom_id res chain seq x y z
N MET A 1 -11.21 89.59 31.47
CA MET A 1 -11.36 88.18 31.89
C MET A 1 -12.07 87.33 30.84
N ASN A 2 -13.17 87.79 30.23
CA ASN A 2 -13.96 86.97 29.29
C ASN A 2 -13.23 86.59 27.98
N THR A 3 -12.34 87.42 27.45
CA THR A 3 -11.61 87.15 26.19
C THR A 3 -10.58 86.03 26.33
N ASN A 4 -9.91 85.93 27.48
CA ASN A 4 -8.98 84.83 27.75
C ASN A 4 -9.72 83.50 27.94
N ILE A 5 -10.92 83.54 28.54
CA ILE A 5 -11.77 82.36 28.70
C ILE A 5 -12.29 81.89 27.33
N SER A 6 -12.76 82.78 26.46
CA SER A 6 -13.18 82.38 25.12
C SER A 6 -12.04 81.78 24.31
N LEU A 7 -10.83 82.37 24.36
CA LEU A 7 -9.67 81.87 23.63
C LEU A 7 -9.23 80.48 24.14
N SER A 8 -9.22 80.27 25.45
CA SER A 8 -8.84 78.97 26.03
C SER A 8 -9.85 77.88 25.69
N LEU A 9 -11.15 78.17 25.73
CA LEU A 9 -12.19 77.24 25.29
C LEU A 9 -12.06 76.91 23.81
N SER A 10 -11.92 77.91 22.93
CA SER A 10 -11.75 77.68 21.49
C SER A 10 -10.52 76.83 21.18
N LEU A 11 -9.39 77.08 21.84
CA LEU A 11 -8.17 76.31 21.63
C LEU A 11 -8.31 74.87 22.15
N SER A 12 -8.88 74.68 23.34
CA SER A 12 -9.13 73.37 23.92
C SER A 12 -10.10 72.53 23.07
N SER A 13 -11.19 73.14 22.60
CA SER A 13 -12.15 72.50 21.69
C SER A 13 -11.52 72.17 20.34
N GLY A 14 -10.71 73.06 19.77
CA GLY A 14 -9.99 72.80 18.52
C GLY A 14 -9.00 71.63 18.64
N LEU A 15 -8.19 71.61 19.70
CA LEU A 15 -7.21 70.55 19.95
C LEU A 15 -7.87 69.20 20.21
N SER A 16 -8.93 69.16 21.03
CA SER A 16 -9.67 67.93 21.30
C SER A 16 -10.33 67.35 20.05
N LEU A 17 -10.86 68.20 19.16
CA LEU A 17 -11.45 67.76 17.90
C LEU A 17 -10.39 67.21 16.95
N ILE A 18 -9.25 67.87 16.81
CA ILE A 18 -8.13 67.37 15.98
C ILE A 18 -7.61 66.04 16.53
N LEU A 19 -7.43 65.94 17.84
CA LEU A 19 -6.89 64.72 18.46
C LEU A 19 -7.88 63.56 18.33
N SER A 20 -9.17 63.78 18.60
CA SER A 20 -10.20 62.75 18.45
C SER A 20 -10.37 62.30 17.00
N LEU A 21 -10.32 63.23 16.03
CA LEU A 21 -10.40 62.88 14.62
C LEU A 21 -9.16 62.11 14.14
N SER A 22 -7.97 62.55 14.52
CA SER A 22 -6.71 61.85 14.17
C SER A 22 -6.65 60.44 14.77
N LEU A 23 -7.08 60.27 16.02
CA LEU A 23 -7.09 58.98 16.70
C LEU A 23 -8.16 58.04 16.11
N SER A 24 -9.37 58.55 15.86
CA SER A 24 -10.43 57.75 15.25
C SER A 24 -10.07 57.30 13.84
N LEU A 25 -9.49 58.19 13.03
CA LEU A 25 -9.06 57.86 11.66
C LEU A 25 -7.90 56.86 11.66
N SER A 26 -6.88 57.08 12.49
CA SER A 26 -5.74 56.15 12.59
C SER A 26 -6.17 54.77 13.05
N LEU A 27 -7.04 54.68 14.06
CA LEU A 27 -7.56 53.41 14.55
C LEU A 27 -8.44 52.72 13.51
N SER A 28 -9.34 53.46 12.86
CA SER A 28 -10.21 52.93 11.80
C SER A 28 -9.38 52.38 10.62
N LEU A 29 -8.37 53.12 10.18
CA LEU A 29 -7.49 52.68 9.10
C LEU A 29 -6.64 51.48 9.50
N SER A 30 -6.07 51.49 10.71
CA SER A 30 -5.29 50.36 11.22
C SER A 30 -6.13 49.09 11.32
N MET A 31 -7.36 49.19 11.82
CA MET A 31 -8.26 48.04 11.97
C MET A 31 -8.80 47.53 10.63
N SER A 32 -9.14 48.43 9.70
CA SER A 32 -9.60 48.02 8.37
C SER A 32 -8.48 47.36 7.57
N MET A 33 -7.25 47.88 7.65
CA MET A 33 -6.08 47.29 6.99
C MET A 33 -5.70 45.94 7.60
N SER A 34 -5.68 45.81 8.93
CA SER A 34 -5.36 44.54 9.59
C SER A 34 -6.41 43.47 9.28
N LEU A 35 -7.70 43.82 9.30
CA LEU A 35 -8.78 42.89 9.02
C LEU A 35 -8.81 42.49 7.54
N SER A 36 -8.64 43.43 6.61
CA SER A 36 -8.61 43.13 5.18
C SER A 36 -7.40 42.26 4.81
N LEU A 37 -6.22 42.52 5.38
CA LEU A 37 -5.03 41.72 5.13
C LEU A 37 -5.16 40.31 5.73
N SER A 38 -5.62 40.20 6.98
CA SER A 38 -5.81 38.88 7.61
C SER A 38 -6.85 38.04 6.86
N LEU A 39 -7.97 38.64 6.46
CA LEU A 39 -9.02 37.94 5.74
C LEU A 39 -8.57 37.53 4.33
N SER A 40 -7.92 38.44 3.60
CA SER A 40 -7.40 38.13 2.25
C SER A 40 -6.36 37.02 2.27
N LEU A 41 -5.41 37.05 3.21
CA LEU A 41 -4.40 36.00 3.37
C LEU A 41 -5.02 34.66 3.78
N CYS A 42 -5.95 34.68 4.75
CA CYS A 42 -6.62 33.47 5.19
C CYS A 42 -7.39 32.83 4.03
N LEU A 43 -8.16 33.64 3.28
CA LEU A 43 -8.96 33.15 2.16
C LEU A 43 -8.09 32.67 1.00
N SER A 44 -7.03 33.41 0.64
CA SER A 44 -6.12 33.02 -0.43
C SER A 44 -5.39 31.71 -0.10
N LEU A 45 -4.92 31.57 1.14
CA LEU A 45 -4.22 30.37 1.57
C LEU A 45 -5.16 29.17 1.65
N SER A 46 -6.35 29.35 2.22
CA SER A 46 -7.36 28.30 2.31
C SER A 46 -7.78 27.81 0.92
N LEU A 47 -8.04 28.73 -0.01
CA LEU A 47 -8.46 28.40 -1.36
C LEU A 47 -7.33 27.76 -2.17
N SER A 48 -6.12 28.29 -2.11
CA SER A 48 -4.96 27.72 -2.81
C SER A 48 -4.63 26.32 -2.32
N LEU A 49 -4.68 26.07 -1.02
CA LEU A 49 -4.43 24.76 -0.44
C LEU A 49 -5.54 23.77 -0.78
N SER A 50 -6.80 24.20 -0.67
CA SER A 50 -7.95 23.36 -1.02
C SER A 50 -7.91 22.95 -2.50
N LEU A 51 -7.64 23.91 -3.39
CA LEU A 51 -7.60 23.67 -4.83
C LEU A 51 -6.41 22.81 -5.23
N SER A 52 -5.22 23.10 -4.71
CA SER A 52 -4.02 22.31 -5.00
C SER A 52 -4.15 20.87 -4.50
N LEU A 53 -4.71 20.66 -3.30
CA LEU A 53 -4.95 19.33 -2.77
C LEU A 53 -6.02 18.58 -3.57
N SER A 54 -7.14 19.23 -3.87
CA SER A 54 -8.21 18.64 -4.67
C SER A 54 -7.70 18.21 -6.05
N LEU A 55 -6.97 19.10 -6.74
CA LEU A 55 -6.44 18.83 -8.07
C LEU A 55 -5.38 17.73 -8.05
N SER A 56 -4.42 17.79 -7.12
CA SER A 56 -3.37 16.77 -7.01
C SER A 56 -3.94 15.38 -6.71
N LEU A 57 -4.89 15.28 -5.78
CA LEU A 57 -5.54 14.01 -5.45
C LEU A 57 -6.36 13.50 -6.63
N ASN A 58 -7.16 14.35 -7.27
CA ASN A 58 -8.01 13.96 -8.38
C ASN A 58 -7.18 13.46 -9.57
N LEU A 59 -6.13 14.20 -9.94
CA LEU A 59 -5.22 13.81 -11.02
C LEU A 59 -4.49 12.50 -10.70
N ASN A 60 -3.97 12.35 -9.48
CA ASN A 60 -3.21 11.15 -9.10
C ASN A 60 -4.12 9.92 -9.05
N LEU A 61 -5.33 10.04 -8.51
CA LEU A 61 -6.32 8.95 -8.50
C LEU A 61 -6.76 8.58 -9.92
N ASN A 62 -7.11 9.56 -10.75
CA ASN A 62 -7.50 9.29 -12.13
C ASN A 62 -6.38 8.64 -12.94
N LEU A 63 -5.14 9.12 -12.79
CA LEU A 63 -4.00 8.55 -13.49
C LEU A 63 -3.71 7.12 -12.99
N SER A 64 -3.74 6.89 -11.68
CA SER A 64 -3.55 5.57 -11.09
C SER A 64 -4.61 4.57 -11.55
N LEU A 65 -5.88 4.99 -11.58
CA LEU A 65 -7.00 4.18 -12.08
C LEU A 65 -6.85 3.88 -13.57
N TYR A 66 -6.54 4.90 -14.37
CA TYR A 66 -6.33 4.74 -15.81
C TYR A 66 -5.20 3.76 -16.09
N LEU A 67 -4.08 3.89 -15.38
CA LEU A 67 -2.92 3.02 -15.57
C LEU A 67 -3.21 1.58 -15.11
N SER A 68 -3.93 1.42 -14.00
CA SER A 68 -4.33 0.12 -13.47
C SER A 68 -5.32 -0.62 -14.40
N LEU A 69 -6.20 0.12 -15.08
CA LEU A 69 -7.17 -0.42 -16.04
C LEU A 69 -6.55 -0.68 -17.42
N SER A 70 -5.59 0.15 -17.83
CA SER A 70 -4.98 0.07 -19.16
C SER A 70 -3.80 -0.89 -19.24
N LEU A 71 -3.10 -1.14 -18.12
CA LEU A 71 -1.97 -2.05 -18.12
C LEU A 71 -2.43 -3.52 -18.11
N PRO A 72 -1.95 -4.36 -19.04
CA PRO A 72 -2.24 -5.78 -19.03
C PRO A 72 -1.58 -6.45 -17.80
N LYS A 73 -2.29 -7.40 -17.19
CA LYS A 73 -1.79 -8.15 -16.03
C LYS A 73 -0.46 -8.84 -16.38
N PRO A 74 0.52 -8.85 -15.46
CA PRO A 74 1.77 -9.59 -15.67
C PRO A 74 1.46 -11.05 -15.99
N LYS A 75 2.07 -11.58 -17.05
CA LYS A 75 1.93 -13.01 -17.38
C LYS A 75 2.42 -13.84 -16.19
N PRO A 76 1.70 -14.92 -15.81
CA PRO A 76 2.15 -15.82 -14.76
C PRO A 76 3.56 -16.31 -15.08
N GLN A 77 4.52 -16.07 -14.17
CA GLN A 77 5.86 -16.61 -14.34
C GLN A 77 5.80 -18.15 -14.26
N PRO A 78 6.60 -18.87 -15.07
CA PRO A 78 6.68 -20.33 -14.97
C PRO A 78 7.04 -20.73 -13.54
N LYS A 79 6.22 -21.59 -12.92
CA LYS A 79 6.54 -22.14 -11.60
C LYS A 79 7.90 -22.84 -11.65
N PRO A 80 8.77 -22.66 -10.64
CA PRO A 80 10.01 -23.42 -10.55
C PRO A 80 9.72 -24.91 -10.66
N LYS A 81 10.43 -25.62 -11.55
CA LYS A 81 10.22 -27.07 -11.74
C LYS A 81 10.46 -27.79 -10.40
N PRO A 82 9.59 -28.74 -10.00
CA PRO A 82 9.81 -29.56 -8.83
C PRO A 82 11.15 -30.29 -8.94
N LYS A 83 11.96 -30.25 -7.87
CA LYS A 83 13.19 -31.05 -7.81
C LYS A 83 12.83 -32.54 -7.93
N PRO A 84 13.62 -33.35 -8.67
CA PRO A 84 13.37 -34.78 -8.80
C PRO A 84 13.29 -35.46 -7.43
N LYS A 85 12.24 -36.24 -7.20
CA LYS A 85 12.13 -37.08 -5.99
C LYS A 85 13.22 -38.16 -6.02
N PRO A 86 13.85 -38.48 -4.88
CA PRO A 86 14.78 -39.61 -4.78
C PRO A 86 14.08 -40.90 -5.23
N LYS A 87 14.74 -41.70 -6.08
CA LYS A 87 14.20 -42.99 -6.53
C LYS A 87 14.03 -43.96 -5.34
N PRO A 88 12.93 -44.74 -5.28
CA PRO A 88 12.78 -45.80 -4.29
C PRO A 88 13.92 -46.82 -4.43
N LYS A 89 14.54 -47.21 -3.31
CA LYS A 89 15.48 -48.34 -3.29
C LYS A 89 14.69 -49.62 -3.52
N ASP A 90 15.16 -50.46 -4.44
CA ASP A 90 14.53 -51.75 -4.74
C ASP A 90 14.47 -52.64 -3.49
N LYS A 91 13.29 -53.23 -3.23
CA LYS A 91 13.10 -54.19 -2.13
C LYS A 91 13.88 -55.48 -2.44
N PRO A 92 14.49 -56.14 -1.44
CA PRO A 92 15.18 -57.42 -1.64
C PRO A 92 14.22 -58.49 -2.17
N LYS A 93 14.64 -59.25 -3.19
CA LYS A 93 13.85 -60.35 -3.76
C LYS A 93 13.63 -61.49 -2.75
N PRO A 94 12.44 -62.11 -2.70
CA PRO A 94 12.18 -63.27 -1.85
C PRO A 94 13.04 -64.48 -2.25
N LYS A 95 13.56 -65.21 -1.25
CA LYS A 95 14.34 -66.44 -1.48
C LYS A 95 13.46 -67.57 -2.07
N PRO A 96 13.96 -68.39 -3.01
CA PRO A 96 13.19 -69.49 -3.60
C PRO A 96 12.86 -70.58 -2.56
N LYS A 97 11.64 -71.12 -2.63
CA LYS A 97 11.22 -72.27 -1.81
C LYS A 97 11.87 -73.58 -2.30
N PRO A 98 12.20 -74.54 -1.40
CA PRO A 98 12.77 -75.84 -1.79
C PRO A 98 11.78 -76.68 -2.61
N LYS A 99 12.26 -77.38 -3.65
CA LYS A 99 11.46 -78.30 -4.47
C LYS A 99 11.25 -79.66 -3.76
N PRO A 100 10.08 -80.31 -3.90
CA PRO A 100 9.85 -81.66 -3.39
C PRO A 100 10.71 -82.71 -4.10
N LYS A 101 11.19 -83.72 -3.36
CA LYS A 101 11.94 -84.87 -3.90
C LYS A 101 11.00 -85.83 -4.65
N PRO A 102 11.42 -86.43 -5.79
CA PRO A 102 10.64 -87.45 -6.48
C PRO A 102 10.63 -88.79 -5.73
N GLU A 103 9.48 -89.46 -5.69
CA GLU A 103 9.34 -90.83 -5.19
C GLU A 103 9.96 -91.87 -6.17
N PRO A 104 10.55 -92.97 -5.67
CA PRO A 104 11.14 -94.01 -6.51
C PRO A 104 10.07 -94.88 -7.20
N LYS A 105 10.22 -95.09 -8.51
CA LYS A 105 9.42 -96.05 -9.30
C LYS A 105 9.95 -97.49 -9.12
N PRO A 106 9.08 -98.51 -9.07
CA PRO A 106 9.49 -99.92 -9.01
C PRO A 106 9.98 -100.41 -10.39
N LYS A 107 11.00 -101.28 -10.40
CA LYS A 107 11.53 -101.95 -11.61
C LYS A 107 11.15 -103.44 -11.65
N PRO A 108 10.97 -104.02 -12.85
CA PRO A 108 10.28 -105.30 -13.05
C PRO A 108 11.20 -106.52 -13.02
N GLU A 109 10.65 -107.65 -12.57
CA GLU A 109 11.19 -109.00 -12.73
C GLU A 109 11.08 -109.48 -14.17
N VAL A 110 12.15 -110.03 -14.75
CA VAL A 110 12.08 -110.98 -15.87
C VAL A 110 13.23 -111.98 -15.77
N SER A 111 12.83 -113.25 -15.74
CA SER A 111 13.56 -114.50 -15.84
C SER A 111 14.03 -114.81 -17.27
N LEU A 112 15.17 -115.51 -17.43
CA LEU A 112 15.61 -116.31 -18.60
C LEU A 112 16.93 -117.00 -18.15
N SER A 113 16.95 -118.27 -17.73
CA SER A 113 17.05 -119.53 -18.51
C SER A 113 18.23 -119.64 -19.50
N LEU A 114 18.75 -120.88 -19.58
CA LEU A 114 19.87 -121.46 -20.37
C LEU A 114 21.18 -121.61 -19.58
N SER A 115 21.52 -122.79 -19.05
CA SER A 115 21.92 -124.05 -19.72
C SER A 115 23.29 -123.96 -20.40
N LEU A 116 24.31 -124.63 -19.84
CA LEU A 116 25.21 -125.58 -20.53
C LEU A 116 26.35 -126.08 -19.62
N ASN A 117 26.48 -127.41 -19.62
CA ASN A 117 27.56 -128.31 -19.17
C ASN A 117 27.78 -128.55 -17.66
#